data_AF-A0A0Q7D362-F1
#
_entry.id   AF-A0A0Q7D362-F1
#
_cell.length_a   1.000
_cell.length_b   1.000
_cell.length_c   1.000
_cell.angle_alpha   90.00
_cell.angle_beta   90.00
_cell.angle_gamma   90.00
#
_symmetry.space_group_name_H-M   'P 1'
#
loop_
_entity.id
_entity.type
_entity.pdbx_description
1 polymer ?
#
loop_
_entity_poly.entity_id
_entity_poly.type
_entity_poly.pdbx_seq_one_letter_code
_entity_poly.pdbx_strand_id
1 'polypeptide(L)'
;MAETELHRLIDAEASADAARAELSRRELARYRGVCWSGTATEAPAVSSPATIQARAEARLAVRQDWRNGADGRFIAAIADCQAAARAAFTTGERARAGAARGEAADWRLRMLDELTSQARALAAGVRQARRSMSL
;
A
#
# COMPACT_ATOMS: atom_id res chain seq x y z
N MET A 1 -12.93 -1.18 5.42
CA MET A 1 -11.61 -0.91 4.82
C MET A 1 -11.51 -1.38 3.38
N ALA A 2 -11.81 -2.65 3.07
CA ALA A 2 -11.79 -3.16 1.69
C ALA A 2 -12.76 -2.41 0.75
N GLU A 3 -13.95 -2.09 1.24
CA GLU A 3 -14.94 -1.29 0.51
C GLU A 3 -14.41 0.11 0.13
N THR A 4 -13.69 0.78 1.03
CA THR A 4 -13.07 2.08 0.76
C THR A 4 -11.93 1.98 -0.25
N GLU A 5 -11.17 0.88 -0.26
CA GLU A 5 -10.10 0.67 -1.24
C GLU A 5 -10.66 0.38 -2.64
N LEU A 6 -11.72 -0.42 -2.74
CA LEU A 6 -12.39 -0.72 -4.00
C LEU A 6 -12.94 0.55 -4.66
N HIS A 7 -13.60 1.43 -3.90
CA HIS A 7 -14.10 2.71 -4.42
C HIS A 7 -12.96 3.56 -5.00
N ARG A 8 -11.84 3.70 -4.29
CA ARG A 8 -10.66 4.43 -4.80
C ARG A 8 -10.10 3.81 -6.08
N LEU A 9 -10.15 2.49 -6.21
CA LEU A 9 -9.70 1.79 -7.42
C LEU A 9 -10.68 2.02 -8.57
N ILE A 10 -11.98 2.03 -8.33
CA ILE A 10 -13.00 2.37 -9.34
C ILE A 10 -12.75 3.79 -9.87
N ASP A 11 -12.55 4.77 -8.98
CA ASP A 11 -12.26 6.15 -9.36
C ASP A 11 -10.97 6.27 -10.19
N ALA A 12 -9.94 5.53 -9.80
CA ALA A 12 -8.67 5.49 -10.51
C ALA A 12 -8.78 4.84 -11.90
N GLU A 13 -9.54 3.74 -12.02
CA GLU A 13 -9.76 3.08 -13.32
C GLU A 13 -10.63 3.93 -14.24
N ALA A 14 -11.65 4.61 -13.71
CA ALA A 14 -12.46 5.56 -14.48
C ALA A 14 -11.62 6.74 -15.00
N SER A 15 -10.75 7.29 -14.14
CA SER A 15 -9.82 8.37 -14.53
C SER A 15 -8.82 7.91 -15.60
N ALA A 16 -8.29 6.70 -15.46
CA ALA A 16 -7.37 6.13 -16.44
C ALA A 16 -8.06 5.86 -17.79
N ASP A 17 -9.31 5.38 -17.78
CA ASP A 17 -10.10 5.16 -19.00
C ASP A 17 -10.39 6.48 -19.72
N ALA A 18 -10.79 7.52 -18.99
CA ALA A 18 -10.98 8.85 -19.54
C ALA A 18 -9.69 9.42 -20.16
N ALA A 19 -8.54 9.21 -19.52
CA ALA A 19 -7.24 9.63 -20.06
C ALA A 19 -6.86 8.88 -21.34
N ARG A 20 -7.10 7.56 -21.40
CA ARG A 20 -6.89 6.76 -22.62
C ARG A 20 -7.81 7.25 -23.76
N ALA A 21 -9.08 7.48 -23.47
CA ALA A 21 -10.04 7.97 -24.44
C ALA A 21 -9.67 9.37 -24.97
N GLU A 22 -9.20 10.28 -24.12
CA GLU A 22 -8.71 11.60 -24.52
C GLU A 22 -7.45 11.49 -25.40
N LEU A 23 -6.48 10.65 -25.02
CA LEU A 23 -5.28 10.42 -25.82
C LEU A 23 -5.64 9.91 -27.22
N SER A 24 -6.47 8.88 -27.31
CA SER A 24 -6.91 8.32 -28.59
C SER A 24 -7.69 9.35 -29.43
N ARG A 25 -8.54 10.19 -28.82
CA ARG A 25 -9.20 11.29 -29.53
C ARG A 25 -8.20 12.29 -30.12
N ARG A 26 -7.15 12.66 -29.38
CA ARG A 26 -6.09 13.56 -29.88
C ARG A 26 -5.31 12.93 -31.02
N GLU A 27 -4.98 11.64 -30.91
CA GLU A 27 -4.28 10.91 -31.97
C GLU A 27 -5.12 10.84 -33.25
N LEU A 28 -6.40 10.50 -33.16
CA LEU A 28 -7.31 10.51 -34.31
C LEU A 28 -7.44 11.89 -34.95
N ALA A 29 -7.53 12.94 -34.14
CA ALA A 29 -7.58 14.32 -34.64
C ALA A 29 -6.29 14.69 -35.41
N ARG A 30 -5.13 14.21 -34.95
CA ARG A 30 -3.84 14.44 -35.63
C ARG A 30 -3.78 13.80 -37.01
N TYR A 31 -4.41 12.64 -37.21
CA TYR A 31 -4.41 11.93 -38.48
C TYR A 31 -5.55 12.33 -39.42
N ARG A 32 -6.35 13.33 -39.04
CA ARG A 32 -7.46 13.83 -39.86
C ARG A 32 -6.93 14.41 -41.18
N GLY A 33 -7.34 13.81 -42.31
CA GLY A 33 -6.95 14.25 -43.66
C GLY A 33 -5.73 13.53 -44.24
N VAL A 34 -5.15 12.57 -43.52
CA VAL A 34 -4.13 11.68 -44.08
C VAL A 34 -4.84 10.54 -44.82
N CYS A 35 -4.55 10.38 -46.12
CA CYS A 35 -5.01 9.24 -46.90
C CYS A 35 -4.10 8.04 -46.61
N TRP A 36 -4.67 6.96 -46.09
CA TRP A 36 -3.95 5.72 -45.83
C TRP A 36 -4.71 4.54 -46.42
N SER A 37 -3.97 3.63 -47.04
CA SER A 37 -4.49 2.36 -47.54
C SER A 37 -4.54 1.35 -46.39
N GLY A 38 -5.51 1.51 -45.49
CA GLY A 38 -5.70 0.62 -44.35
C GLY A 38 -7.01 0.91 -43.61
N THR A 39 -7.51 -0.06 -42.85
CA THR A 39 -8.71 0.07 -42.03
C THR A 39 -8.58 1.27 -41.10
N ALA A 40 -9.48 2.26 -41.24
CA ALA A 40 -9.51 3.46 -40.43
C ALA A 40 -9.31 3.16 -38.93
N THR A 41 -8.53 3.97 -38.21
CA THR A 41 -8.33 3.82 -36.78
C THR A 41 -9.64 4.23 -36.14
N GLU A 42 -10.37 3.25 -35.65
CA GLU A 42 -11.63 3.50 -34.97
C GLU A 42 -11.36 4.11 -33.59
N ALA A 43 -12.25 5.00 -33.16
CA ALA A 43 -12.20 5.50 -31.80
C ALA A 43 -12.40 4.32 -30.83
N PRO A 44 -11.58 4.19 -29.78
CA PRO A 44 -11.77 3.14 -28.81
C PRO A 44 -13.16 3.27 -28.17
N ALA A 45 -13.86 2.14 -28.05
CA ALA A 45 -15.13 2.10 -27.36
C ALA A 45 -14.96 2.56 -25.90
N VAL A 46 -15.89 3.39 -25.42
CA VAL A 46 -15.91 3.81 -24.03
C VAL A 46 -16.18 2.58 -23.16
N SER A 47 -15.36 2.37 -22.12
CA SER A 47 -15.57 1.25 -21.21
C SER A 47 -16.87 1.45 -20.44
N SER A 48 -17.70 0.40 -20.34
CA SER A 48 -18.91 0.44 -19.52
C SER A 48 -18.55 0.54 -18.03
N PRO A 49 -19.44 1.09 -17.17
CA PRO A 49 -19.23 1.09 -15.72
C PRO A 49 -18.94 -0.30 -15.14
N ALA A 50 -19.62 -1.34 -15.67
CA ALA A 50 -19.38 -2.73 -15.26
C ALA A 50 -17.97 -3.21 -15.63
N THR A 51 -17.44 -2.79 -16.78
CA THR A 51 -16.06 -3.10 -17.19
C THR A 51 -15.04 -2.41 -16.29
N ILE A 52 -15.29 -1.16 -15.92
CA ILE A 52 -14.43 -0.39 -14.99
C ILE A 52 -14.43 -1.07 -13.61
N GLN A 53 -15.60 -1.44 -13.11
CA GLN A 53 -15.75 -2.16 -11.84
C GLN A 53 -15.01 -3.50 -11.85
N ALA A 54 -15.20 -4.32 -12.89
CA ALA A 54 -14.53 -5.62 -13.00
C ALA A 54 -13.00 -5.49 -13.03
N ARG A 55 -12.46 -4.46 -13.72
CA ARG A 55 -11.01 -4.17 -13.69
C ARG A 55 -10.53 -3.75 -12.31
N ALA A 56 -11.30 -2.91 -11.60
CA ALA A 56 -10.98 -2.48 -10.24
C ALA A 56 -10.99 -3.67 -9.25
N GLU A 57 -11.97 -4.57 -9.37
CA GLU A 57 -12.06 -5.81 -8.59
C GLU A 57 -10.87 -6.75 -8.89
N ALA A 58 -10.53 -6.97 -10.16
CA ALA A 58 -9.37 -7.77 -10.53
C ALA A 58 -8.07 -7.18 -9.98
N ARG A 59 -7.91 -5.85 -10.05
CA ARG A 59 -6.75 -5.15 -9.48
C ARG A 59 -6.71 -5.24 -7.96
N LEU A 60 -7.86 -5.18 -7.30
CA LEU A 60 -7.96 -5.39 -5.85
C LEU A 60 -7.54 -6.82 -5.48
N ALA A 61 -8.00 -7.82 -6.22
CA ALA A 61 -7.62 -9.22 -6.02
C ALA A 61 -6.11 -9.41 -6.17
N VAL A 62 -5.50 -8.91 -7.24
CA VAL A 62 -4.03 -8.97 -7.44
C VAL A 62 -3.27 -8.29 -6.29
N ARG A 63 -3.77 -7.15 -5.77
CA ARG A 63 -3.16 -6.50 -4.61
C ARG A 63 -3.30 -7.31 -3.34
N GLN A 64 -4.45 -7.92 -3.11
CA GLN A 64 -4.68 -8.80 -1.97
C GLN A 64 -3.79 -10.04 -2.05
N ASP A 65 -3.70 -10.66 -3.22
CA ASP A 65 -2.82 -11.80 -3.48
C ASP A 65 -1.36 -11.43 -3.22
N TRP A 66 -0.90 -10.28 -3.72
CA TRP A 66 0.46 -9.81 -3.45
C TRP A 66 0.70 -9.57 -1.95
N ARG A 67 -0.22 -8.89 -1.26
CA ARG A 67 -0.13 -8.64 0.20
C ARG A 67 -0.10 -9.95 0.99
N ASN A 68 -0.87 -10.93 0.55
CA ASN A 68 -0.97 -12.24 1.16
C ASN A 68 0.19 -13.16 0.74
N GLY A 69 0.92 -12.84 -0.32
CA GLY A 69 2.07 -13.58 -0.83
C GLY A 69 3.31 -13.47 0.06
N ALA A 70 4.34 -14.25 -0.25
CA ALA A 70 5.60 -14.28 0.50
C ALA A 70 6.24 -12.89 0.61
N ASP A 71 6.41 -12.19 -0.53
CA ASP A 71 7.02 -10.87 -0.59
C ASP A 71 6.22 -9.80 0.17
N GLY A 72 4.89 -9.78 0.00
CA GLY A 72 4.03 -8.84 0.71
C GLY A 72 4.09 -9.04 2.22
N ARG A 73 4.05 -10.29 2.68
CA ARG A 73 4.22 -10.63 4.11
C ARG A 73 5.61 -10.28 4.63
N PHE A 74 6.66 -10.47 3.82
CA PHE A 74 8.02 -10.10 4.19
C PHE A 74 8.16 -8.59 4.38
N ILE A 75 7.72 -7.78 3.41
CA ILE A 75 7.78 -6.32 3.47
C ILE A 75 6.94 -5.80 4.65
N ALA A 76 5.74 -6.34 4.88
CA ALA A 76 4.92 -6.00 6.04
C ALA A 76 5.64 -6.29 7.35
N ALA A 77 6.28 -7.45 7.48
CA ALA A 77 7.05 -7.82 8.67
C ALA A 77 8.25 -6.88 8.90
N ILE A 78 8.93 -6.42 7.84
CA ILE A 78 9.99 -5.42 7.95
C ILE A 78 9.44 -4.07 8.41
N ALA A 79 8.29 -3.64 7.88
CA ALA A 79 7.64 -2.39 8.30
C ALA A 79 7.23 -2.43 9.78
N ASP A 80 6.68 -3.55 10.26
CA ASP A 80 6.34 -3.75 11.67
C ASP A 80 7.58 -3.70 12.57
N CYS A 81 8.69 -4.32 12.14
CA CYS A 81 9.97 -4.22 12.83
C CYS A 81 10.45 -2.77 12.94
N GLN A 82 10.38 -2.01 11.85
CA GLN A 82 10.79 -0.61 11.83
C GLN A 82 9.90 0.26 12.72
N ALA A 83 8.59 0.03 12.71
CA ALA A 83 7.64 0.72 13.59
C ALA A 83 7.94 0.44 15.07
N ALA A 84 8.15 -0.83 15.43
CA ALA A 84 8.52 -1.23 16.79
C ALA A 84 9.86 -0.60 17.23
N ALA A 85 10.86 -0.56 16.34
CA ALA A 85 12.16 0.06 16.62
C ALA A 85 12.04 1.58 16.85
N ARG A 86 11.25 2.30 16.04
CA ARG A 86 10.98 3.74 16.24
C ARG A 86 10.24 4.02 17.54
N ALA A 87 9.27 3.16 17.88
CA ALA A 87 8.54 3.26 19.14
C ALA A 87 9.48 3.04 20.34
N ALA A 88 10.33 2.01 20.29
CA ALA A 88 11.35 1.74 21.30
C ALA A 88 12.34 2.89 21.48
N PHE A 89 12.80 3.49 20.38
CA PHE A 89 13.65 4.67 20.44
C PHE A 89 12.95 5.84 21.14
N THR A 90 11.70 6.12 20.76
CA THR A 90 10.90 7.21 21.36
C THR A 90 10.64 6.96 22.85
N THR A 91 10.31 5.72 23.24
CA THR A 91 10.14 5.34 24.65
C THR A 91 11.46 5.42 25.41
N GLY A 92 12.58 5.01 24.81
CA GLY A 92 13.91 5.13 25.40
C GLY A 92 14.30 6.58 25.70
N GLU A 93 14.03 7.50 24.77
CA GLU A 93 14.27 8.93 25.00
C GLU A 93 13.38 9.51 26.10
N ARG A 94 12.10 9.10 26.14
CA ARG A 94 11.21 9.46 27.25
C ARG A 94 11.71 8.92 28.59
N ALA A 95 12.15 7.66 28.62
CA ALA A 95 12.72 7.00 29.80
C ALA A 95 13.96 7.75 30.30
N ARG A 96 14.88 8.11 29.40
CA ARG A 96 16.10 8.88 29.70
C ARG A 96 15.78 10.24 30.30
N ALA A 97 14.85 10.98 29.67
CA ALA A 97 14.43 12.30 30.16
C ALA A 97 13.73 12.22 31.52
N GLY A 98 12.86 11.22 31.74
CA GLY A 98 12.19 11.03 33.03
C GLY A 98 13.13 10.58 34.14
N ALA A 99 14.12 9.74 33.84
CA ALA A 99 15.16 9.38 34.80
C ALA A 99 15.93 10.61 35.29
N ALA A 100 16.27 11.54 34.39
CA ALA A 100 16.92 12.81 34.74
C ALA A 100 16.05 13.72 35.61
N ARG A 101 14.72 13.64 35.50
CA ARG A 101 13.76 14.39 36.34
C ARG A 101 13.47 13.72 37.69
N GLY A 102 13.97 12.50 37.91
CA GLY A 102 13.71 11.76 39.14
C GLY A 102 12.30 11.15 39.22
N GLU A 103 11.68 10.81 38.09
CA GLU A 103 10.35 10.17 38.05
C GLU A 103 10.27 8.94 38.96
N ALA A 104 9.09 8.72 39.55
CA ALA A 104 8.83 7.67 40.55
C ALA A 104 8.97 6.23 40.00
N ALA A 105 9.09 5.26 40.90
CA ALA A 105 9.29 3.85 40.57
C ALA A 105 8.19 3.28 39.65
N ASP A 106 6.92 3.57 39.92
CA ASP A 106 5.78 3.09 39.12
C ASP A 106 5.84 3.60 37.67
N TRP A 107 6.30 4.83 37.47
CA TRP A 107 6.50 5.37 36.14
C TRP A 107 7.61 4.62 35.40
N ARG A 108 8.72 4.30 36.08
CA ARG A 108 9.84 3.53 35.51
C ARG A 108 9.41 2.11 35.12
N LEU A 109 8.62 1.45 35.97
CA LEU A 109 8.06 0.13 35.69
C LEU A 109 7.20 0.14 34.41
N ARG A 110 6.31 1.14 34.25
CA ARG A 110 5.52 1.28 33.02
C ARG A 110 6.38 1.50 31.77
N MET A 111 7.46 2.27 31.87
CA MET A 111 8.38 2.46 30.74
C MET A 111 9.11 1.16 30.37
N LEU A 112 9.51 0.35 31.36
CA LEU A 112 10.10 -0.96 31.12
C LEU A 112 9.12 -1.94 30.46
N ASP A 113 7.86 -1.93 30.89
CA ASP A 113 6.81 -2.76 30.27
C ASP A 113 6.56 -2.36 28.81
N GLU A 114 6.52 -1.05 28.53
CA GLU A 114 6.35 -0.53 27.17
C GLU A 114 7.53 -0.91 26.26
N LEU A 115 8.77 -0.74 26.75
CA LEU A 115 9.98 -1.17 26.04
C LEU A 115 9.99 -2.69 25.80
N THR A 116 9.58 -3.47 26.79
CA THR A 116 9.51 -4.94 26.68
C THR A 116 8.48 -5.36 25.64
N SER A 117 7.31 -4.71 25.62
CA SER A 117 6.28 -4.93 24.61
C SER A 117 6.81 -4.65 23.20
N GLN A 118 7.50 -3.52 23.01
CA GLN A 118 8.10 -3.13 21.73
C GLN A 118 9.20 -4.11 21.29
N ALA A 119 10.05 -4.58 22.22
CA ALA A 119 11.06 -5.59 21.93
C ALA A 119 10.44 -6.94 21.51
N ARG A 120 9.33 -7.35 22.15
CA ARG A 120 8.57 -8.55 21.75
C ARG A 120 7.95 -8.39 20.36
N ALA A 121 7.40 -7.21 20.06
CA ALA A 121 6.85 -6.92 18.73
C ALA A 121 7.95 -6.99 17.66
N LEU A 122 9.12 -6.41 17.91
CA LEU A 122 10.29 -6.50 17.02
C LEU A 122 10.70 -7.97 16.80
N ALA A 123 10.84 -8.76 17.87
CA ALA A 123 11.20 -10.18 17.75
C ALA A 123 10.14 -11.00 16.99
N ALA A 124 8.85 -10.67 17.16
CA ALA A 124 7.77 -11.29 16.41
C ALA A 124 7.85 -10.95 14.92
N GLY A 125 8.09 -9.68 14.57
CA GLY A 125 8.31 -9.26 13.18
C GLY A 125 9.50 -9.96 12.52
N VAL A 126 10.63 -10.11 13.23
CA VAL A 126 11.80 -10.87 12.71
C VAL A 126 11.44 -12.33 12.44
N ARG A 127 10.70 -12.99 13.34
CA ARG A 127 10.22 -14.37 13.11
C ARG A 127 9.25 -14.46 11.94
N GLN A 128 8.39 -13.46 11.76
CA GLN A 128 7.46 -13.38 10.63
C GLN A 128 8.24 -13.25 9.31
N ALA A 129 9.20 -12.33 9.25
CA ALA A 129 10.04 -12.09 8.08
C ALA A 129 10.85 -13.34 7.68
N ARG A 130 11.40 -14.06 8.66
CA ARG A 130 12.09 -15.34 8.40
C ARG A 130 11.14 -16.38 7.80
N ARG A 131 9.94 -16.53 8.36
CA ARG A 131 8.94 -17.50 7.87
C ARG A 131 8.48 -17.18 6.45
N SER A 132 8.35 -15.91 6.08
CA SER A 132 7.99 -15.53 4.71
C SER A 132 9.07 -15.83 3.68
N MET A 133 10.34 -16.02 4.09
CA MET A 133 11.43 -16.39 3.19
C MET A 133 11.62 -17.91 3.03
N SER A 134 10.95 -18.73 3.85
CA SER A 134 11.06 -20.19 3.83
C SER A 134 9.91 -20.89 3.08
N LEU A 135 9.04 -20.11 2.41
CA LEU A 135 7.90 -20.53 1.60
C LEU A 135 8.13 -20.13 0.16
#